data_AF-A0A1K1QMS4-F1
#
_entry.id   AF-A0A1K1QMS4-F1
#
_cell.length_a   1.000
_cell.length_b   1.000
_cell.length_c   1.000
_cell.angle_alpha   90.00
_cell.angle_beta   90.00
_cell.angle_gamma   90.00
#
_symmetry.space_group_name_H-M   'P 1'
#
loop_
_entity.id
_entity.type
_entity.pdbx_description
1 polymer ?
#
loop_
_entity_poly.entity_id
_entity_poly.type
_entity_poly.pdbx_seq_one_letter_code
_entity_poly.pdbx_strand_id
1 'polypeptide(L)'
;MNAFKSFFDKLLGNKASQAFPENTSLPKTKPGAAFNYNDFRAEHEKKRLTSIQEGEAAIKDWLIARVKEKGTMNFSWESGNDEALVEFNEYNDAEQEQFDTLEWYIINLLDIPDAGEFKMIGNGSFYSADNAIKLMHSSTLREIVDYDEKTGDEVYGKSDEDKGDILLFTI
;
A
#
# COMPACT_ATOMS: atom_id res chain seq x y z
N MET A 1 -7.71 -14.57 -2.67
CA MET A 1 -8.40 -13.61 -3.57
C MET A 1 -8.45 -12.30 -2.83
N ASN A 2 -7.63 -11.31 -3.22
CA ASN A 2 -7.44 -10.07 -2.46
C ASN A 2 -8.71 -9.20 -2.52
N ALA A 3 -9.33 -8.96 -1.36
CA ALA A 3 -10.50 -8.09 -1.21
C ALA A 3 -10.21 -6.66 -1.72
N PHE A 4 -8.97 -6.21 -1.58
CA PHE A 4 -8.44 -4.95 -2.09
C PHE A 4 -8.60 -4.77 -3.61
N LYS A 5 -8.29 -5.82 -4.40
CA LYS A 5 -8.49 -5.81 -5.85
C LYS A 5 -9.97 -5.68 -6.20
N SER A 6 -10.84 -6.35 -5.43
CA SER A 6 -12.30 -6.24 -5.62
C SER A 6 -12.85 -4.86 -5.26
N PHE A 7 -12.20 -4.09 -4.39
CA PHE A 7 -12.66 -2.75 -4.00
C PHE A 7 -12.37 -1.73 -5.10
N PHE A 8 -11.12 -1.65 -5.59
CA PHE A 8 -10.76 -0.75 -6.68
C PHE A 8 -11.40 -1.14 -8.03
N ASP A 9 -11.56 -2.43 -8.33
CA ASP A 9 -12.27 -2.87 -9.54
C ASP A 9 -13.77 -2.50 -9.51
N LYS A 10 -14.36 -2.33 -8.31
CA LYS A 10 -15.75 -1.86 -8.13
C LYS A 10 -15.87 -0.34 -8.15
N LEU A 11 -14.89 0.39 -7.59
CA LEU A 11 -14.90 1.86 -7.53
C LEU A 11 -14.66 2.47 -8.92
N LEU A 12 -13.74 1.91 -9.70
CA LEU A 12 -13.37 2.35 -11.05
C LEU A 12 -14.17 1.64 -12.15
N GLY A 13 -15.34 1.11 -11.79
CA GLY A 13 -16.14 0.21 -12.60
C GLY A 13 -16.23 0.63 -14.07
N ASN A 14 -15.90 -0.33 -14.93
CA ASN A 14 -16.20 -0.43 -16.36
C ASN A 14 -17.68 -0.13 -16.66
N LYS A 15 -18.12 1.12 -16.50
CA LYS A 15 -19.44 1.58 -16.90
C LYS A 15 -19.30 2.18 -18.30
N ALA A 16 -19.82 1.42 -19.25
CA ALA A 16 -20.06 1.83 -20.61
C ALA A 16 -20.65 3.26 -20.65
N SER A 17 -20.07 4.04 -21.55
CA SER A 17 -20.34 5.43 -21.86
C SER A 17 -21.83 5.77 -21.89
N GLN A 18 -22.28 6.64 -20.99
CA GLN A 18 -23.51 7.41 -21.21
C GLN A 18 -23.15 8.68 -21.99
N ALA A 19 -23.74 8.82 -23.17
CA ALA A 19 -23.54 9.95 -24.07
C ALA A 19 -24.11 11.24 -23.47
N PHE A 20 -23.29 12.29 -23.42
CA PHE A 20 -23.73 13.67 -23.19
C PHE A 20 -24.08 14.33 -24.53
N PRO A 21 -25.06 15.24 -24.57
CA PRO A 21 -25.47 15.89 -25.81
C PRO A 21 -24.40 16.85 -26.34
N GLU A 22 -24.15 16.76 -27.64
CA GLU A 22 -23.27 17.64 -28.42
C GLU A 22 -23.77 19.09 -28.39
N ASN A 23 -23.01 20.03 -27.81
CA ASN A 23 -22.61 21.26 -28.51
C ASN A 23 -21.67 22.12 -27.66
N THR A 24 -20.38 22.16 -28.03
CA THR A 24 -19.53 23.36 -28.06
C THR A 24 -18.18 22.91 -28.63
N SER A 25 -17.85 23.35 -29.83
CA SER A 25 -16.60 22.98 -30.51
C SER A 25 -15.39 23.60 -29.80
N LEU A 26 -14.67 22.77 -29.03
CA LEU A 26 -13.33 23.07 -28.54
C LEU A 26 -12.30 23.00 -29.70
N PRO A 27 -11.21 23.78 -29.61
CA PRO A 27 -10.20 23.85 -30.66
C PRO A 27 -9.55 22.47 -30.88
N LYS A 28 -9.37 22.10 -32.16
CA LYS A 28 -8.73 20.86 -32.60
C LYS A 28 -7.27 20.81 -32.15
N THR A 29 -7.03 20.32 -30.94
CA THR A 29 -5.74 19.74 -30.56
C THR A 29 -5.53 18.47 -31.39
N LYS A 30 -4.34 18.30 -31.97
CA LYS A 30 -3.91 17.02 -32.58
C LYS A 30 -4.24 15.88 -31.60
N PRO A 31 -4.68 14.70 -32.08
CA PRO A 31 -4.92 13.57 -31.19
C PRO A 31 -3.58 13.17 -30.57
N GLY A 32 -3.30 13.69 -29.37
CA GLY A 32 -2.30 13.10 -28.49
C GLY A 32 -2.73 11.66 -28.28
N ALA A 33 -1.78 10.73 -28.34
CA ALA A 33 -2.02 9.31 -28.08
C ALA A 33 -2.98 9.19 -26.90
N ALA A 34 -4.14 8.55 -27.11
CA ALA A 34 -5.15 8.41 -26.08
C ALA A 34 -4.46 7.87 -24.83
N PHE A 35 -4.53 8.64 -23.74
CA PHE A 35 -3.97 8.24 -22.46
C PHE A 35 -4.60 6.90 -22.08
N ASN A 36 -3.81 5.83 -22.15
CA ASN A 36 -4.30 4.50 -21.82
C ASN A 36 -4.09 4.26 -20.33
N TYR A 37 -5.14 4.52 -19.55
CA TYR A 37 -5.16 4.31 -18.10
C TYR A 37 -4.70 2.89 -17.68
N ASN A 38 -4.93 1.89 -18.52
CA ASN A 38 -4.49 0.52 -18.25
C ASN A 38 -2.97 0.35 -18.30
N ASP A 39 -2.27 1.12 -19.16
CA ASP A 39 -0.82 1.04 -19.29
C ASP A 39 -0.11 1.65 -18.07
N PHE A 40 -0.66 2.76 -17.53
CA PHE A 40 -0.16 3.37 -16.29
C PHE A 40 -0.32 2.46 -15.08
N ARG A 41 -1.47 1.78 -14.93
CA ARG A 41 -1.67 0.82 -13.83
C ARG A 41 -0.73 -0.37 -13.94
N ALA A 42 -0.51 -0.88 -15.16
CA ALA A 42 0.40 -1.98 -15.40
C ALA A 42 1.86 -1.61 -15.09
N GLU A 43 2.29 -0.39 -15.45
CA GLU A 43 3.62 0.10 -15.13
C GLU A 43 3.82 0.30 -13.62
N HIS A 44 2.81 0.87 -12.93
CA HIS A 44 2.84 1.03 -11.48
C HIS A 44 2.95 -0.31 -10.76
N GLU A 45 2.11 -1.28 -11.12
CA GLU A 45 2.16 -2.62 -10.52
C GLU A 45 3.48 -3.31 -10.79
N LYS A 46 4.05 -3.13 -11.99
CA LYS A 46 5.39 -3.66 -12.31
C LYS A 46 6.46 -3.05 -11.40
N LYS A 47 6.44 -1.72 -11.18
CA LYS A 47 7.38 -1.04 -10.28
C LYS A 47 7.24 -1.56 -8.86
N ARG A 48 6.01 -1.67 -8.35
CA ARG A 48 5.72 -2.21 -7.01
C ARG A 48 6.29 -3.61 -6.83
N LEU A 49 6.04 -4.51 -7.79
CA LEU A 49 6.58 -5.88 -7.76
C LEU A 49 8.11 -5.93 -7.81
N THR A 50 8.74 -5.06 -8.61
CA THR A 50 10.20 -4.94 -8.62
C THR A 50 10.72 -4.46 -7.26
N SER A 51 10.11 -3.43 -6.67
CA SER A 51 10.49 -2.91 -5.34
C SER A 51 10.33 -3.96 -4.24
N ILE A 52 9.28 -4.79 -4.30
CA ILE A 52 9.11 -5.93 -3.38
C ILE A 52 10.28 -6.91 -3.52
N GLN A 53 10.65 -7.28 -4.75
CA GLN A 53 11.72 -8.25 -4.99
C GLN A 53 13.09 -7.72 -4.54
N GLU A 54 13.39 -6.47 -4.85
CA GLU A 54 14.64 -5.81 -4.46
C GLU A 54 14.73 -5.61 -2.95
N GLY A 55 13.64 -5.13 -2.33
CA GLY A 55 13.53 -5.00 -0.89
C GLY A 55 13.71 -6.34 -0.18
N GLU A 56 13.00 -7.38 -0.62
CA GLU A 56 13.12 -8.73 -0.04
C GLU A 56 14.56 -9.24 -0.12
N ALA A 57 15.22 -9.12 -1.28
CA ALA A 57 16.60 -9.55 -1.43
C ALA A 57 17.56 -8.82 -0.49
N ALA A 58 17.31 -7.54 -0.20
CA ALA A 58 18.12 -6.73 0.71
C ALA A 58 17.87 -7.05 2.19
N ILE A 59 16.63 -7.32 2.60
CA ILE A 59 16.28 -7.53 4.02
C ILE A 59 16.29 -8.98 4.47
N LYS A 60 16.26 -9.96 3.55
CA LYS A 60 15.94 -11.36 3.87
C LYS A 60 16.79 -11.94 4.98
N ASP A 61 18.11 -11.92 4.80
CA ASP A 61 19.03 -12.57 5.76
C ASP A 61 19.00 -11.86 7.12
N TRP A 62 18.87 -10.54 7.12
CA TRP A 62 18.77 -9.74 8.33
C TRP A 62 17.47 -10.00 9.08
N LEU A 63 16.32 -10.02 8.38
CA LEU A 63 15.01 -10.28 8.99
C LEU A 63 14.93 -11.70 9.56
N ILE A 64 15.52 -12.70 8.87
CA ILE A 64 15.65 -14.07 9.41
C ILE A 64 16.42 -14.04 10.73
N ALA A 65 17.58 -13.35 10.77
CA ALA A 65 18.40 -13.28 11.96
C ALA A 65 17.66 -12.61 13.12
N ARG A 66 16.99 -11.47 12.86
CA ARG A 66 16.23 -10.72 13.87
C ARG A 66 15.05 -11.51 14.42
N VAL A 67 14.24 -12.11 13.57
CA VAL A 67 13.10 -12.92 14.01
C VAL A 67 13.57 -14.18 14.75
N LYS A 68 14.70 -14.79 14.37
CA LYS A 68 15.29 -15.90 15.14
C LYS A 68 15.77 -15.50 16.54
N GLU A 69 16.32 -14.29 16.67
CA GLU A 69 16.79 -13.76 17.95
C GLU A 69 15.64 -13.37 18.89
N LYS A 70 14.64 -12.64 18.37
CA LYS A 70 13.56 -12.03 19.15
C LYS A 70 12.29 -12.89 19.22
N GLY A 71 12.15 -13.86 18.32
CA GLY A 71 10.95 -14.68 18.12
C GLY A 71 9.89 -14.00 17.27
N THR A 72 9.58 -12.73 17.55
CA THR A 72 8.62 -11.94 16.78
C THR A 72 9.04 -10.48 16.72
N MET A 73 8.85 -9.84 15.57
CA MET A 73 9.15 -8.43 15.38
C MET A 73 7.84 -7.71 15.01
N ASN A 74 7.41 -6.79 15.87
CA ASN A 74 6.12 -6.11 15.73
C ASN A 74 6.30 -4.71 15.15
N PHE A 75 5.33 -4.29 14.35
CA PHE A 75 5.28 -2.95 13.78
C PHE A 75 3.84 -2.47 13.63
N SER A 76 3.70 -1.16 13.51
CA SER A 76 2.45 -0.47 13.15
C SER A 76 2.70 0.45 11.98
N TRP A 77 1.64 0.87 11.31
CA TRP A 77 1.73 1.89 10.29
C TRP A 77 0.53 2.81 10.32
N GLU A 78 0.78 4.03 9.86
CA GLU A 78 -0.22 5.04 9.58
C GLU A 78 0.10 5.68 8.24
N SER A 79 -0.93 6.00 7.47
CA SER A 79 -0.78 6.66 6.19
C SER A 79 -1.99 7.51 5.83
N GLY A 80 -1.81 8.38 4.82
CA GLY A 80 -2.92 9.11 4.18
C GLY A 80 -2.93 10.61 4.39
N ASN A 81 -1.74 11.21 4.45
CA ASN A 81 -1.55 12.64 4.25
C ASN A 81 -0.58 12.83 3.07
N ASP A 82 0.68 13.05 3.38
CA ASP A 82 1.83 13.26 2.50
C ASP A 82 2.83 12.10 2.51
N GLU A 83 2.74 11.20 3.50
CA GLU A 83 3.58 10.01 3.59
C GLU A 83 2.85 8.80 4.23
N ALA A 84 3.44 7.62 4.02
CA ALA A 84 3.19 6.42 4.79
C ALA A 84 4.39 6.18 5.71
N LEU A 85 4.11 5.90 6.98
CA LEU A 85 5.12 5.67 8.00
C LEU A 85 4.93 4.28 8.60
N VAL A 86 6.03 3.51 8.70
CA VAL A 86 6.05 2.23 9.41
C VAL A 86 6.90 2.32 10.67
N GLU A 87 6.29 2.12 11.83
CA GLU A 87 6.95 2.19 13.13
C GLU A 87 7.25 0.80 13.69
N PHE A 88 8.50 0.61 14.12
CA PHE A 88 8.95 -0.64 14.74
C PHE A 88 9.23 -0.46 16.23
N ASN A 89 8.71 -1.36 17.06
CA ASN A 89 8.96 -1.33 18.51
C ASN A 89 10.44 -1.50 18.89
N GLU A 90 11.23 -2.08 17.99
CA GLU A 90 12.63 -2.47 18.21
C GLU A 90 13.61 -1.61 17.42
N TYR A 91 13.13 -0.51 16.84
CA TYR A 91 13.96 0.40 16.05
C TYR A 91 15.23 0.83 16.81
N ASN A 92 16.35 0.86 16.10
CA ASN A 92 17.60 1.39 16.61
C ASN A 92 18.45 1.99 15.49
N ASP A 93 19.16 3.06 15.82
CA ASP A 93 19.96 3.84 14.85
C ASP A 93 21.12 3.05 14.22
N ALA A 94 21.60 1.98 14.89
CA ALA A 94 22.70 1.18 14.37
C ALA A 94 22.30 0.32 13.15
N GLU A 95 21.00 0.06 12.99
CA GLU A 95 20.42 -0.72 11.89
C GLU A 95 19.44 0.11 11.06
N GLN A 96 19.57 1.44 11.10
CA GLN A 96 18.64 2.36 10.43
C GLN A 96 18.41 1.99 8.94
N GLU A 97 19.49 1.71 8.19
CA GLU A 97 19.38 1.35 6.77
C GLU A 97 18.52 0.10 6.54
N GLN A 98 18.60 -0.90 7.44
CA GLN A 98 17.78 -2.10 7.36
C GLN A 98 16.32 -1.81 7.71
N PHE A 99 16.07 -0.94 8.68
CA PHE A 99 14.72 -0.49 9.04
C PHE A 99 14.07 0.33 7.91
N ASP A 100 14.80 1.28 7.33
CA ASP A 100 14.33 2.09 6.19
C ASP A 100 14.00 1.21 4.99
N THR A 101 14.83 0.18 4.72
CA THR A 101 14.57 -0.78 3.66
C THR A 101 13.36 -1.66 3.97
N LEU A 102 13.21 -2.09 5.23
CA LEU A 102 12.07 -2.91 5.67
C LEU A 102 10.76 -2.12 5.61
N GLU A 103 10.77 -0.85 5.99
CA GLU A 103 9.65 0.07 5.85
C GLU A 103 9.20 0.16 4.40
N TRP A 104 10.11 0.47 3.48
CA TRP A 104 9.79 0.50 2.04
C TRP A 104 9.26 -0.83 1.51
N TYR A 105 9.83 -1.94 1.97
CA TYR A 105 9.36 -3.27 1.61
C TYR A 105 7.91 -3.51 2.07
N ILE A 106 7.57 -3.16 3.32
CA ILE A 106 6.22 -3.32 3.89
C ILE A 106 5.21 -2.44 3.15
N ILE A 107 5.54 -1.17 2.88
CA ILE A 107 4.68 -0.25 2.14
C ILE A 107 4.29 -0.84 0.79
N ASN A 108 5.27 -1.33 0.04
CA ASN A 108 5.01 -1.95 -1.26
C ASN A 108 4.31 -3.31 -1.15
N LEU A 109 4.68 -4.15 -0.17
CA LEU A 109 4.12 -5.48 0.02
C LEU A 109 2.63 -5.44 0.38
N LEU A 110 2.26 -4.58 1.32
CA LEU A 110 0.89 -4.42 1.83
C LEU A 110 0.07 -3.38 1.04
N ASP A 111 0.66 -2.74 0.03
CA ASP A 111 0.02 -1.70 -0.79
C ASP A 111 -0.52 -0.55 0.07
N ILE A 112 0.31 -0.10 1.03
CA ILE A 112 -0.02 1.01 1.93
C ILE A 112 -0.01 2.30 1.10
N PRO A 113 -1.11 3.08 1.07
CA PRO A 113 -1.15 4.30 0.29
C PRO A 113 -0.20 5.33 0.91
N ASP A 114 0.69 5.90 0.10
CA ASP A 114 1.70 6.88 0.51
C ASP A 114 1.12 8.30 0.64
N ALA A 115 0.17 8.68 -0.23
CA ALA A 115 -0.46 10.00 -0.18
C ALA A 115 -1.87 10.00 -0.80
N GLY A 116 -2.67 11.01 -0.44
CA GLY A 116 -3.94 11.32 -1.11
C GLY A 116 -5.18 11.13 -0.24
N GLU A 117 -6.31 10.80 -0.87
CA GLU A 117 -7.64 10.73 -0.25
C GLU A 117 -7.89 9.45 0.55
N PHE A 118 -6.84 8.71 0.91
CA PHE A 118 -6.96 7.43 1.60
C PHE A 118 -6.08 7.40 2.82
N LYS A 119 -6.68 7.09 3.98
CA LYS A 119 -5.95 6.78 5.21
C LYS A 119 -5.92 5.29 5.48
N MET A 120 -4.74 4.76 5.79
CA MET A 120 -4.62 3.39 6.28
C MET A 120 -3.92 3.38 7.61
N ILE A 121 -4.52 2.70 8.59
CA ILE A 121 -3.87 2.37 9.85
C ILE A 121 -3.81 0.86 10.00
N GLY A 122 -2.73 0.34 10.56
CA GLY A 122 -2.60 -1.10 10.75
C GLY A 122 -1.44 -1.50 11.65
N ASN A 123 -1.36 -2.80 11.85
CA ASN A 123 -0.28 -3.44 12.58
C ASN A 123 0.07 -4.78 11.95
N GLY A 124 1.31 -5.20 12.20
CA GLY A 124 1.83 -6.46 11.71
C GLY A 124 2.91 -7.05 12.61
N SER A 125 3.15 -8.33 12.41
CA SER A 125 4.13 -9.11 13.15
C SER A 125 4.85 -10.05 12.18
N PHE A 126 6.19 -9.92 12.11
CA PHE A 126 7.03 -10.93 11.50
C PHE A 126 7.30 -12.04 12.50
N TYR A 127 7.14 -13.29 12.07
CA TYR A 127 7.36 -14.45 12.92
C TYR A 127 7.91 -15.63 12.12
N SER A 128 8.58 -16.55 12.81
CA SER A 128 9.09 -17.79 12.22
C SER A 128 8.13 -18.94 12.50
N ALA A 129 7.71 -19.65 11.45
CA ALA A 129 6.91 -20.86 11.54
C ALA A 129 7.20 -21.79 10.35
N ASP A 130 7.24 -23.10 10.59
CA ASP A 130 7.40 -24.13 9.54
C ASP A 130 8.63 -23.93 8.63
N ASN A 131 9.77 -23.50 9.20
CA ASN A 131 10.99 -23.17 8.46
C ASN A 131 10.79 -22.03 7.42
N ALA A 132 9.92 -21.07 7.74
CA ALA A 132 9.68 -19.89 6.95
C ALA A 132 9.50 -18.65 7.82
N ILE A 133 9.76 -17.48 7.24
CA ILE A 133 9.35 -16.20 7.80
C ILE A 133 8.00 -15.83 7.20
N LYS A 134 7.06 -15.48 8.07
CA LYS A 134 5.69 -15.09 7.74
C LYS A 134 5.38 -13.72 8.33
N LEU A 135 4.42 -13.03 7.72
CA LEU A 135 3.88 -11.75 8.16
C LEU A 135 2.39 -11.90 8.44
N MET A 136 2.00 -11.76 9.70
CA MET A 136 0.61 -11.58 10.08
C MET A 136 0.29 -10.09 10.14
N HIS A 137 -0.85 -9.66 9.61
CA HIS A 137 -1.21 -8.23 9.60
C HIS A 137 -2.72 -8.00 9.75
N SER A 138 -3.08 -6.79 10.18
CA SER A 138 -4.46 -6.29 10.21
C SER A 138 -4.46 -4.78 9.98
N SER A 139 -5.41 -4.28 9.19
CA SER A 139 -5.51 -2.87 8.86
C SER A 139 -6.94 -2.39 8.65
N THR A 140 -7.10 -1.08 8.68
CA THR A 140 -8.32 -0.38 8.33
C THR A 140 -7.99 0.72 7.33
N LEU A 141 -8.54 0.62 6.12
CA LEU A 141 -8.49 1.65 5.09
C LEU A 141 -9.73 2.54 5.22
N ARG A 142 -9.57 3.85 5.10
CA ARG A 142 -10.64 4.86 5.11
C ARG A 142 -10.46 5.81 3.94
N GLU A 143 -11.54 6.09 3.23
CA GLU A 143 -11.59 7.12 2.19
C GLU A 143 -11.94 8.47 2.83
N ILE A 144 -11.13 9.50 2.58
CA ILE A 144 -11.40 10.89 2.93
C ILE A 144 -12.33 11.45 1.84
N VAL A 145 -13.55 11.83 2.21
CA VAL A 145 -14.54 12.34 1.24
C VAL A 145 -14.65 13.85 1.25
N ASP A 146 -14.32 14.50 2.36
CA ASP A 146 -14.39 15.96 2.52
C ASP A 146 -13.59 16.41 3.75
N TYR A 147 -13.45 17.73 3.93
CA TYR A 147 -12.95 18.35 5.16
C TYR A 147 -14.03 19.27 5.74
N ASP A 148 -14.27 19.21 7.05
CA ASP A 148 -15.18 20.14 7.72
C ASP A 148 -14.58 21.56 7.67
N GLU A 149 -15.21 22.47 6.92
CA GLU A 149 -14.71 23.84 6.73
C GLU A 149 -14.54 24.63 8.05
N LYS A 150 -15.20 24.24 9.14
CA LYS A 150 -15.17 24.96 10.41
C LYS A 150 -14.08 24.46 11.35
N THR A 151 -13.84 23.15 11.36
CA THR A 151 -12.86 22.53 12.28
C THR A 151 -11.56 22.14 11.58
N GLY A 152 -11.59 21.97 10.26
CA GLY A 152 -10.49 21.41 9.47
C GLY A 152 -10.38 19.90 9.59
N ASP A 153 -11.35 19.23 10.23
CA ASP A 153 -11.31 17.80 10.45
C ASP A 153 -11.71 17.03 9.18
N GLU A 154 -11.07 15.88 8.97
CA GLU A 154 -11.41 14.98 7.86
C GLU A 154 -12.77 14.31 8.07
N VAL A 155 -13.58 14.35 7.03
CA VAL A 155 -14.82 13.60 6.93
C VAL A 155 -14.54 12.32 6.18
N TYR A 156 -14.65 11.19 6.88
CA TYR A 156 -14.43 9.87 6.29
C TYR A 156 -15.72 9.30 5.70
N GLY A 157 -15.57 8.67 4.54
CA GLY A 157 -16.61 7.90 3.88
C GLY A 157 -16.53 6.43 4.28
N LYS A 158 -16.27 5.58 3.29
CA LYS A 158 -16.24 4.13 3.47
C LYS A 158 -14.98 3.68 4.21
N SER A 159 -15.14 2.69 5.09
CA SER A 159 -14.02 1.92 5.66
C SER A 159 -13.98 0.49 5.11
N ASP A 160 -12.78 -0.04 4.96
CA ASP A 160 -12.55 -1.45 4.64
C ASP A 160 -11.53 -2.04 5.61
N GLU A 161 -11.78 -3.27 6.07
CA GLU A 161 -10.89 -3.98 6.99
C GLU A 161 -10.18 -5.10 6.23
N ASP A 162 -8.87 -5.18 6.40
CA ASP A 162 -8.06 -6.25 5.83
C ASP A 162 -7.25 -6.96 6.92
N LYS A 163 -7.10 -8.27 6.76
CA LYS A 163 -6.28 -9.10 7.65
C LYS A 163 -5.74 -10.30 6.89
N GLY A 164 -4.50 -10.67 7.20
CA GLY A 164 -3.84 -11.73 6.47
C GLY A 164 -2.67 -12.34 7.20
N ASP A 165 -2.23 -13.47 6.65
CA ASP A 165 -1.01 -14.17 7.02
C ASP A 165 -0.28 -14.53 5.72
N ILE A 166 0.86 -13.89 5.50
CA ILE A 166 1.60 -13.90 4.25
C ILE A 166 2.89 -14.67 4.45
N LEU A 167 3.13 -15.69 3.63
CA LEU A 167 4.46 -16.30 3.50
C LEU A 167 5.39 -15.32 2.77
N LEU A 168 6.48 -14.90 3.41
CA LEU A 168 7.50 -14.07 2.77
C LEU A 168 8.51 -14.97 2.06
N PHE A 169 9.26 -15.77 2.84
CA PHE A 169 10.28 -16.66 2.29
C PHE A 169 10.62 -17.82 3.23
N THR A 170 11.15 -18.89 2.63
CA THR A 170 11.66 -20.08 3.35
C THR A 170 13.09 -19.85 3.85
N ILE A 171 13.42 -20.47 4.98
CA ILE A 171 14.71 -20.43 5.68
C ILE A 171 15.62 -21.58 5.25
#